data_AF-A0AAW9IK41-F1
#
_entry.id   AF-A0AAW9IK41-F1
#
_cell.length_a   1.000
_cell.length_b   1.000
_cell.length_c   1.000
_cell.angle_alpha   90.00
_cell.angle_beta   90.00
_cell.angle_gamma   90.00
#
_symmetry.space_group_name_H-M   'P 1'
#
loop_
_entity.id
_entity.type
_entity.pdbx_description
1 polymer ?
#
loop_
_entity_poly.entity_id
_entity_poly.type
_entity_poly.pdbx_seq_one_letter_code
_entity_poly.pdbx_strand_id
1 'polypeptide(L)'
;GSGITNPEDFNTETIIENRKIRKDGSNKFIVDGAEKVQALGDKDSANEAKWAYLEGNVEGSNIGYYFPNGANINLLRENREGNWFDINASKPAGNKIITNNYLTMYIDHGKNIKDQSYSYVLLPNKSSQQVAEYANNPNIEIVRNDEIAHGVKHITLNIEGANFWVDGKNTSGSITSSGKASVMIKENADNTLTISVSDPTFQGKN
;
A
#
# COMPACT_ATOMS: atom_id res chain seq x y z
N GLY A 1 8.48 0.38 0.50
CA GLY A 1 8.89 1.40 1.49
C GLY A 1 10.01 0.80 2.30
N SER A 2 11.06 1.58 2.59
CA SER A 2 12.26 1.15 3.32
C SER A 2 12.87 2.33 4.07
N GLY A 3 13.91 2.07 4.89
CA GLY A 3 14.60 3.12 5.64
C GLY A 3 13.74 3.81 6.68
N ILE A 4 12.63 3.18 7.10
CA ILE A 4 11.67 3.76 8.03
C ILE A 4 12.31 3.75 9.43
N THR A 5 12.73 4.93 9.86
CA THR A 5 13.45 5.15 11.11
C THR A 5 12.73 6.24 11.89
N ASN A 6 12.42 5.95 13.15
CA ASN A 6 11.88 6.91 14.09
C ASN A 6 12.60 6.72 15.43
N PRO A 7 13.46 7.68 15.85
CA PRO A 7 14.17 7.60 17.12
C PRO A 7 13.29 7.97 18.32
N GLU A 8 12.04 8.38 18.10
CA GLU A 8 11.12 8.82 19.14
C GLU A 8 10.29 7.68 19.73
N ASP A 9 9.84 7.87 20.98
CA ASP A 9 9.10 6.88 21.76
C ASP A 9 7.59 6.86 21.48
N PHE A 10 7.22 6.99 20.22
CA PHE A 10 5.83 6.82 19.75
C PHE A 10 5.76 5.89 18.55
N ASN A 11 4.60 5.24 18.39
CA ASN A 11 4.41 4.20 17.38
C ASN A 11 4.50 4.80 15.98
N THR A 12 5.20 4.09 15.10
CA THR A 12 5.26 4.40 13.67
C THR A 12 4.45 3.37 12.91
N GLU A 13 3.51 3.81 12.10
CA GLU A 13 2.59 2.93 11.39
C GLU A 13 2.60 3.22 9.89
N THR A 14 2.32 2.19 9.10
CA THR A 14 1.95 2.35 7.70
C THR A 14 0.52 1.89 7.50
N ILE A 15 -0.36 2.83 7.12
CA ILE A 15 -1.76 2.53 6.83
C ILE A 15 -1.85 1.90 5.43
N ILE A 16 -2.34 0.67 5.35
CA ILE A 16 -2.58 -0.03 4.09
C ILE A 16 -3.97 0.32 3.55
N GLU A 17 -4.97 0.34 4.43
CA GLU A 17 -6.35 0.73 4.09
C GLU A 17 -7.03 1.44 5.26
N ASN A 18 -7.87 2.42 4.92
CA ASN A 18 -8.82 3.05 5.82
C ASN A 18 -10.11 3.36 5.03
N ARG A 19 -10.92 2.32 4.81
CA ARG A 19 -12.09 2.38 3.92
C ARG A 19 -13.35 2.66 4.71
N LYS A 20 -14.13 3.65 4.27
CA LYS A 20 -15.54 3.76 4.68
C LYS A 20 -16.33 2.57 4.14
N ILE A 21 -16.86 1.74 5.02
CA ILE A 21 -17.64 0.54 4.67
C ILE A 21 -19.15 0.82 4.71
N ARG A 22 -19.98 -0.18 4.39
CA ARG A 22 -21.45 -0.06 4.38
C ARG A 22 -21.97 0.38 5.74
N LYS A 23 -23.16 0.99 5.74
CA LYS A 23 -23.81 1.53 6.94
C LYS A 23 -24.13 0.47 7.99
N ASP A 24 -24.37 -0.77 7.57
CA ASP A 24 -24.56 -1.93 8.43
C ASP A 24 -23.23 -2.60 8.84
N GLY A 25 -22.10 -2.17 8.26
CA GLY A 25 -20.79 -2.74 8.51
C GLY A 25 -20.64 -4.18 8.01
N SER A 26 -21.43 -4.61 7.01
CA SER A 26 -21.50 -6.03 6.60
C SER A 26 -20.44 -6.48 5.60
N ASN A 27 -19.57 -5.58 5.11
CA ASN A 27 -18.55 -5.93 4.11
C ASN A 27 -17.67 -7.07 4.61
N LYS A 28 -17.55 -8.16 3.84
CA LYS A 28 -16.62 -9.24 4.21
C LYS A 28 -15.19 -8.75 4.16
N PHE A 29 -14.40 -9.15 5.16
CA PHE A 29 -12.96 -8.96 5.15
C PHE A 29 -12.27 -10.30 5.40
N ILE A 30 -11.41 -10.69 4.48
CA ILE A 30 -10.78 -12.02 4.46
C ILE A 30 -9.27 -11.83 4.47
N VAL A 31 -8.56 -12.60 5.29
CA VAL A 31 -7.10 -12.69 5.31
C VAL A 31 -6.73 -14.16 5.14
N ASP A 32 -5.93 -14.47 4.12
CA ASP A 32 -5.47 -15.83 3.80
C ASP A 32 -6.58 -16.89 3.80
N GLY A 33 -7.76 -16.51 3.30
CA GLY A 33 -8.93 -17.39 3.18
C GLY A 33 -9.83 -17.46 4.43
N ALA A 34 -9.44 -16.85 5.55
CA ALA A 34 -10.24 -16.77 6.77
C ALA A 34 -10.93 -15.40 6.90
N GLU A 35 -12.22 -15.39 7.23
CA GLU A 35 -12.96 -14.15 7.49
C GLU A 35 -12.55 -13.55 8.86
N LYS A 36 -12.32 -12.24 8.88
CA LYS A 36 -11.73 -11.48 10.00
C LYS A 36 -12.56 -10.24 10.30
N VAL A 37 -12.52 -9.78 11.56
CA VAL A 37 -13.18 -8.56 12.07
C VAL A 37 -14.62 -8.42 11.51
N GLN A 38 -15.54 -9.29 11.93
CA GLN A 38 -16.87 -9.43 11.32
C GLN A 38 -17.87 -8.39 11.82
N ALA A 39 -17.76 -7.97 13.08
CA ALA A 39 -18.66 -7.02 13.72
C ALA A 39 -18.03 -5.64 13.91
N LEU A 40 -18.86 -4.60 14.00
CA LEU A 40 -18.42 -3.27 14.42
C LEU A 40 -17.89 -3.34 15.86
N GLY A 41 -16.72 -2.76 16.10
CA GLY A 41 -15.97 -2.84 17.36
C GLY A 41 -14.86 -3.89 17.34
N ASP A 42 -14.84 -4.79 16.36
CA ASP A 42 -13.83 -5.85 16.28
C ASP A 42 -12.43 -5.28 16.02
N LYS A 43 -11.47 -5.86 16.73
CA LYS A 43 -10.03 -5.70 16.54
C LYS A 43 -9.40 -7.07 16.39
N ASP A 44 -8.45 -7.20 15.48
CA ASP A 44 -7.69 -8.43 15.32
C ASP A 44 -6.30 -8.11 14.73
N SER A 45 -5.47 -9.13 14.60
CA SER A 45 -4.21 -9.10 13.88
C SER A 45 -4.02 -10.38 13.07
N ALA A 46 -3.15 -10.30 12.06
CA ALA A 46 -2.68 -11.48 11.34
C ALA A 46 -1.17 -11.36 11.12
N ASN A 47 -0.45 -12.43 11.45
CA ASN A 47 0.99 -12.51 11.25
C ASN A 47 1.29 -13.19 9.92
N GLU A 48 2.36 -12.76 9.26
CA GLU A 48 2.81 -13.31 7.98
C GLU A 48 1.71 -13.39 6.91
N ALA A 49 0.75 -12.46 6.95
CA ALA A 49 -0.37 -12.43 6.04
C ALA A 49 0.13 -12.34 4.59
N LYS A 50 -0.36 -13.20 3.69
CA LYS A 50 0.07 -13.21 2.28
C LYS A 50 -0.86 -12.39 1.41
N TRP A 51 -2.14 -12.41 1.71
CA TRP A 51 -3.12 -11.56 1.04
C TRP A 51 -4.32 -11.24 1.94
N ALA A 52 -5.00 -10.15 1.60
CA ALA A 52 -6.28 -9.78 2.18
C ALA A 52 -7.27 -9.37 1.09
N TYR A 53 -8.55 -9.43 1.40
CA TYR A 53 -9.65 -9.02 0.53
C TYR A 53 -10.68 -8.25 1.33
N LEU A 54 -11.09 -7.10 0.80
CA LEU A 54 -12.22 -6.32 1.28
C LEU A 54 -13.32 -6.31 0.24
N GLU A 55 -14.50 -6.78 0.62
CA GLU A 55 -15.71 -6.64 -0.18
C GLU A 55 -16.09 -5.16 -0.33
N GLY A 56 -16.41 -4.74 -1.55
CA GLY A 56 -16.78 -3.39 -1.89
C GLY A 56 -18.19 -3.02 -1.42
N ASN A 57 -18.46 -1.73 -1.27
CA ASN A 57 -19.80 -1.24 -0.91
C ASN A 57 -20.83 -1.49 -2.02
N VAL A 58 -20.37 -1.52 -3.27
CA VAL A 58 -21.15 -1.80 -4.48
C VAL A 58 -20.39 -2.78 -5.39
N GLU A 59 -21.07 -3.37 -6.37
CA GLU A 59 -20.42 -4.14 -7.42
C GLU A 59 -19.31 -3.32 -8.09
N GLY A 60 -18.19 -3.97 -8.43
CA GLY A 60 -17.06 -3.28 -9.04
C GLY A 60 -16.12 -2.55 -8.07
N SER A 61 -16.39 -2.59 -6.75
CA SER A 61 -15.64 -1.82 -5.74
C SER A 61 -14.87 -2.67 -4.72
N ASN A 62 -14.68 -3.96 -4.99
CA ASN A 62 -13.84 -4.84 -4.18
C ASN A 62 -12.37 -4.38 -4.22
N ILE A 63 -11.61 -4.71 -3.17
CA ILE A 63 -10.19 -4.40 -3.11
C ILE A 63 -9.43 -5.61 -2.56
N GLY A 64 -8.49 -6.13 -3.34
CA GLY A 64 -7.50 -7.10 -2.88
C GLY A 64 -6.21 -6.43 -2.45
N TYR A 65 -5.50 -7.09 -1.56
CA TYR A 65 -4.19 -6.70 -1.07
C TYR A 65 -3.29 -7.93 -1.14
N TYR A 66 -2.10 -7.79 -1.71
CA TYR A 66 -1.09 -8.83 -1.72
C TYR A 66 0.17 -8.33 -1.01
N PHE A 67 0.79 -9.18 -0.19
CA PHE A 67 1.97 -8.87 0.60
C PHE A 67 3.15 -9.73 0.12
N PRO A 68 4.02 -9.21 -0.78
CA PRO A 68 5.06 -10.02 -1.45
C PRO A 68 6.01 -10.78 -0.51
N ASN A 69 6.30 -10.21 0.65
CA ASN A 69 7.18 -10.79 1.67
C ASN A 69 6.43 -11.26 2.91
N GLY A 70 5.10 -11.39 2.83
CA GLY A 70 4.23 -11.45 4.00
C GLY A 70 4.15 -10.11 4.75
N ALA A 71 3.16 -9.96 5.62
CA ALA A 71 3.04 -8.79 6.49
C ALA A 71 2.38 -9.13 7.83
N ASN A 72 2.88 -8.55 8.91
CA ASN A 72 2.16 -8.52 10.18
C ASN A 72 1.22 -7.31 10.15
N ILE A 73 -0.09 -7.58 10.11
CA ILE A 73 -1.12 -6.55 9.95
C ILE A 73 -2.02 -6.49 11.18
N ASN A 74 -2.41 -5.27 11.53
CA ASN A 74 -3.41 -4.97 12.54
C ASN A 74 -4.71 -4.54 11.85
N LEU A 75 -5.84 -4.95 12.43
CA LEU A 75 -7.16 -4.79 11.85
C LEU A 75 -8.11 -4.14 12.86
N LEU A 76 -8.94 -3.24 12.36
CA LEU A 76 -9.97 -2.56 13.14
C LEU A 76 -11.21 -2.34 12.27
N ARG A 77 -12.36 -2.79 12.74
CA ARG A 77 -13.67 -2.42 12.18
C ARG A 77 -14.44 -1.62 13.22
N GLU A 78 -14.76 -0.37 12.94
CA GLU A 78 -15.43 0.50 13.93
C GLU A 78 -16.35 1.54 13.31
N ASN A 79 -17.31 2.03 14.10
CA ASN A 79 -18.02 3.26 13.82
C ASN A 79 -17.21 4.46 14.32
N ARG A 80 -17.12 5.50 13.51
CA ARG A 80 -16.50 6.78 13.85
C ARG A 80 -17.55 7.88 13.78
N GLU A 81 -17.60 8.70 14.83
CA GLU A 81 -18.43 9.89 14.92
C GLU A 81 -17.56 11.13 14.78
N GLY A 82 -18.09 12.15 14.11
CA GLY A 82 -17.46 13.44 14.00
C GLY A 82 -18.40 14.43 13.34
N ASN A 83 -17.95 15.67 13.19
CA ASN A 83 -18.72 16.70 12.50
C ASN A 83 -17.80 17.52 11.57
N TRP A 84 -18.38 18.32 10.68
CA TRP A 84 -17.60 19.16 9.75
C TRP A 84 -16.96 20.37 10.44
N PHE A 85 -17.51 20.78 11.59
CA PHE A 85 -16.99 21.89 12.37
C PHE A 85 -15.61 21.58 12.98
N ASP A 86 -15.37 20.33 13.41
CA ASP A 86 -14.10 19.86 13.99
C ASP A 86 -12.91 20.06 13.05
N ILE A 87 -13.14 19.99 11.73
CA ILE A 87 -12.11 20.20 10.69
C ILE A 87 -12.26 21.54 9.95
N ASN A 88 -13.36 22.25 10.16
CA ASN A 88 -13.61 23.57 9.57
C ASN A 88 -14.53 24.42 10.45
N ALA A 89 -13.94 25.03 11.49
CA ALA A 89 -14.64 25.88 12.43
C ALA A 89 -15.30 27.14 11.81
N SER A 90 -14.96 27.49 10.56
CA SER A 90 -15.59 28.62 9.84
C SER A 90 -17.03 28.34 9.38
N LYS A 91 -17.51 27.10 9.54
CA LYS A 91 -18.87 26.67 9.14
C LYS A 91 -19.66 26.14 10.35
N PRO A 92 -20.30 27.02 11.15
CA PRO A 92 -21.08 26.60 12.33
C PRO A 92 -22.21 25.62 12.02
N ALA A 93 -22.82 25.70 10.83
CA ALA A 93 -23.82 24.75 10.35
C ALA A 93 -23.27 23.31 10.20
N GLY A 94 -21.94 23.15 10.20
CA GLY A 94 -21.24 21.87 10.17
C GLY A 94 -21.17 21.13 11.51
N ASN A 95 -21.71 21.69 12.60
CA ASN A 95 -21.65 21.09 13.95
C ASN A 95 -22.61 19.90 14.16
N LYS A 96 -23.20 19.36 13.08
CA LYS A 96 -24.06 18.17 13.15
C LYS A 96 -23.17 16.92 13.18
N ILE A 97 -23.34 16.09 14.21
CA ILE A 97 -22.67 14.78 14.30
C ILE A 97 -23.11 13.86 13.16
N ILE A 98 -22.13 13.21 12.56
CA ILE A 98 -22.25 12.22 11.50
C ILE A 98 -21.49 10.98 11.93
N THR A 99 -22.12 9.81 11.76
CA THR A 99 -21.52 8.50 12.06
C THR A 99 -21.29 7.75 10.75
N ASN A 100 -20.08 7.21 10.57
CA ASN A 100 -19.75 6.31 9.46
C ASN A 100 -18.93 5.13 9.98
N ASN A 101 -19.01 3.99 9.28
CA ASN A 101 -18.24 2.80 9.62
C ASN A 101 -16.98 2.71 8.78
N TYR A 102 -15.91 2.22 9.38
CA TYR A 102 -14.61 2.08 8.74
C TYR A 102 -14.02 0.68 8.98
N LEU A 103 -13.30 0.19 7.97
CA LEU A 103 -12.33 -0.88 8.13
C LEU A 103 -10.93 -0.28 7.93
N THR A 104 -10.08 -0.46 8.93
CA THR A 104 -8.69 0.01 8.93
C THR A 104 -7.76 -1.20 9.00
N MET A 105 -6.74 -1.20 8.15
CA MET A 105 -5.67 -2.20 8.10
C MET A 105 -4.33 -1.47 8.03
N TYR A 106 -3.40 -1.82 8.91
CA TYR A 106 -2.10 -1.15 8.99
C TYR A 106 -1.00 -2.10 9.47
N ILE A 107 0.25 -1.74 9.17
CA ILE A 107 1.46 -2.35 9.74
C ILE A 107 1.91 -1.44 10.87
N ASP A 108 2.10 -2.00 12.06
CA ASP A 108 2.76 -1.32 13.18
C ASP A 108 4.25 -1.66 13.14
N HIS A 109 5.08 -0.65 12.92
CA HIS A 109 6.54 -0.79 12.93
C HIS A 109 7.09 -0.72 14.36
N GLY A 110 6.32 -0.20 15.32
CA GLY A 110 6.71 0.00 16.72
C GLY A 110 7.29 1.40 16.99
N LYS A 111 7.98 1.51 18.13
CA LYS A 111 8.63 2.74 18.63
C LYS A 111 10.14 2.60 18.59
N ASN A 112 10.88 3.71 18.57
CA ASN A 112 12.35 3.71 18.57
C ASN A 112 12.92 2.75 17.50
N ILE A 113 12.37 2.82 16.29
CA ILE A 113 12.62 1.90 15.19
C ILE A 113 13.76 2.39 14.31
N LYS A 114 14.42 1.46 13.65
CA LYS A 114 15.45 1.75 12.64
C LYS A 114 15.31 0.81 11.45
N ASP A 115 15.49 1.39 10.26
CA ASP A 115 15.57 0.70 8.97
C ASP A 115 14.43 -0.30 8.71
N GLN A 116 13.20 0.03 9.15
CA GLN A 116 12.02 -0.79 8.88
C GLN A 116 11.57 -0.63 7.42
N SER A 117 10.79 -1.60 6.94
CA SER A 117 10.32 -1.64 5.56
C SER A 117 8.93 -2.25 5.45
N TYR A 118 8.24 -1.99 4.34
CA TYR A 118 6.99 -2.64 3.98
C TYR A 118 6.84 -2.76 2.47
N SER A 119 6.02 -3.71 2.05
CA SER A 119 5.62 -3.89 0.65
C SER A 119 4.21 -4.47 0.58
N TYR A 120 3.36 -3.87 -0.24
CA TYR A 120 2.05 -4.42 -0.58
C TYR A 120 1.65 -4.02 -2.00
N VAL A 121 0.72 -4.77 -2.59
CA VAL A 121 0.14 -4.51 -3.91
C VAL A 121 -1.36 -4.34 -3.74
N LEU A 122 -1.91 -3.27 -4.29
CA LEU A 122 -3.35 -3.10 -4.41
C LEU A 122 -3.86 -3.83 -5.65
N LEU A 123 -4.92 -4.60 -5.49
CA LEU A 123 -5.58 -5.37 -6.54
C LEU A 123 -7.06 -4.95 -6.63
N PRO A 124 -7.35 -3.79 -7.22
CA PRO A 124 -8.72 -3.29 -7.32
C PRO A 124 -9.61 -4.24 -8.12
N ASN A 125 -10.88 -4.31 -7.72
CA ASN A 125 -11.94 -5.03 -8.41
C ASN A 125 -11.69 -6.54 -8.64
N LYS A 126 -10.84 -7.16 -7.82
CA LYS A 126 -10.70 -8.63 -7.81
C LYS A 126 -11.68 -9.27 -6.82
N SER A 127 -12.16 -10.46 -7.15
CA SER A 127 -12.83 -11.33 -6.17
C SER A 127 -11.81 -11.91 -5.17
N SER A 128 -12.27 -12.40 -4.02
CA SER A 128 -11.38 -13.05 -3.05
C SER A 128 -10.61 -14.23 -3.66
N GLN A 129 -11.23 -15.01 -4.55
CA GLN A 129 -10.57 -16.10 -5.26
C GLN A 129 -9.47 -15.58 -6.18
N GLN A 130 -9.72 -14.53 -6.96
CA GLN A 130 -8.73 -13.94 -7.87
C GLN A 130 -7.55 -13.31 -7.11
N VAL A 131 -7.77 -12.81 -5.89
CA VAL A 131 -6.70 -12.32 -5.02
C VAL A 131 -5.83 -13.48 -4.52
N ALA A 132 -6.45 -14.58 -4.07
CA ALA A 132 -5.73 -15.78 -3.66
C ALA A 132 -4.92 -16.39 -4.82
N GLU A 133 -5.51 -16.46 -6.02
CA GLU A 133 -4.82 -16.93 -7.23
C GLU A 133 -3.61 -16.05 -7.57
N TYR A 134 -3.76 -14.72 -7.48
CA TYR A 134 -2.66 -13.78 -7.68
C TYR A 134 -1.56 -13.96 -6.64
N ALA A 135 -1.90 -14.17 -5.37
CA ALA A 135 -0.92 -14.37 -4.30
C ALA A 135 -0.08 -15.64 -4.51
N ASN A 136 -0.63 -16.66 -5.16
CA ASN A 136 0.10 -17.89 -5.51
C ASN A 136 0.99 -17.73 -6.77
N ASN A 137 0.62 -16.82 -7.68
CA ASN A 137 1.34 -16.60 -8.93
C ASN A 137 1.41 -15.09 -9.24
N PRO A 138 2.18 -14.31 -8.46
CA PRO A 138 2.24 -12.87 -8.63
C PRO A 138 2.98 -12.52 -9.93
N ASN A 139 2.45 -11.56 -10.68
CA ASN A 139 3.09 -11.05 -11.90
C ASN A 139 4.08 -9.92 -11.62
N ILE A 140 4.41 -9.67 -10.35
CA ILE A 140 5.36 -8.65 -9.93
C ILE A 140 6.51 -9.27 -9.14
N GLU A 141 7.66 -8.63 -9.22
CA GLU A 141 8.87 -8.94 -8.47
C GLU A 141 9.41 -7.64 -7.89
N ILE A 142 9.73 -7.62 -6.60
CA ILE A 142 10.46 -6.50 -5.98
C ILE A 142 11.94 -6.74 -6.25
N VAL A 143 12.51 -5.98 -7.19
CA VAL A 143 13.94 -6.12 -7.57
C VAL A 143 14.86 -5.39 -6.59
N ARG A 144 14.33 -4.39 -5.85
CA ARG A 144 15.05 -3.69 -4.78
C ARG A 144 14.07 -2.95 -3.86
N ASN A 145 14.32 -2.92 -2.55
CA ASN A 145 13.54 -2.12 -1.60
C ASN A 145 14.41 -1.73 -0.39
N ASP A 146 15.38 -0.85 -0.62
CA ASP A 146 16.33 -0.36 0.38
C ASP A 146 16.48 1.18 0.28
N GLU A 147 17.37 1.76 1.07
CA GLU A 147 17.62 3.21 1.15
C GLU A 147 18.25 3.81 -0.12
N ILE A 148 18.78 2.98 -1.02
CA ILE A 148 19.45 3.41 -2.24
C ILE A 148 18.43 3.53 -3.38
N ALA A 149 17.60 2.51 -3.56
CA ALA A 149 16.55 2.51 -4.58
C ALA A 149 15.40 1.55 -4.27
N HIS A 150 14.21 1.88 -4.79
CA HIS A 150 13.06 0.97 -4.85
C HIS A 150 12.79 0.59 -6.28
N GLY A 151 12.73 -0.69 -6.59
CA GLY A 151 12.42 -1.19 -7.93
C GLY A 151 11.44 -2.35 -7.92
N VAL A 152 10.54 -2.33 -8.90
CA VAL A 152 9.54 -3.39 -9.12
C VAL A 152 9.48 -3.72 -10.60
N LYS A 153 9.47 -5.01 -10.93
CA LYS A 153 9.29 -5.54 -12.27
C LYS A 153 7.93 -6.21 -12.38
N HIS A 154 7.14 -5.85 -13.38
CA HIS A 154 5.96 -6.59 -13.81
C HIS A 154 6.35 -7.59 -14.91
N ILE A 155 6.46 -8.87 -14.55
CA ILE A 155 7.02 -9.94 -15.37
C ILE A 155 6.25 -10.10 -16.68
N THR A 156 4.92 -10.20 -16.65
CA THR A 156 4.12 -10.47 -17.85
C THR A 156 4.05 -9.30 -18.84
N LEU A 157 4.26 -8.07 -18.36
CA LEU A 157 4.21 -6.86 -19.19
C LEU A 157 5.61 -6.42 -19.63
N ASN A 158 6.66 -7.07 -19.12
CA ASN A 158 8.05 -6.67 -19.24
C ASN A 158 8.27 -5.18 -18.93
N ILE A 159 7.63 -4.70 -17.86
CA ILE A 159 7.78 -3.33 -17.36
C ILE A 159 8.61 -3.39 -16.09
N GLU A 160 9.62 -2.52 -15.96
CA GLU A 160 10.37 -2.35 -14.73
C GLU A 160 10.40 -0.86 -14.38
N GLY A 161 10.05 -0.54 -13.13
CA GLY A 161 10.12 0.81 -12.59
C GLY A 161 11.09 0.87 -11.44
N ALA A 162 11.88 1.93 -11.35
CA ALA A 162 12.83 2.16 -10.26
C ALA A 162 12.90 3.64 -9.85
N ASN A 163 12.85 3.89 -8.55
CA ASN A 163 13.14 5.18 -7.93
C ASN A 163 14.50 5.10 -7.24
N PHE A 164 15.42 5.99 -7.60
CA PHE A 164 16.76 6.10 -7.03
C PHE A 164 16.81 7.30 -6.08
N TRP A 165 17.24 7.07 -4.84
CA TRP A 165 17.15 8.05 -3.76
C TRP A 165 18.46 8.79 -3.48
N VAL A 166 19.58 8.21 -3.89
CA VAL A 166 20.92 8.75 -3.63
C VAL A 166 21.69 8.97 -4.92
N ASP A 167 22.58 9.95 -4.90
CA ASP A 167 23.49 10.21 -6.00
C ASP A 167 24.60 9.15 -6.08
N GLY A 168 25.24 9.06 -7.25
CA GLY A 168 26.23 8.02 -7.54
C GLY A 168 25.64 6.87 -8.35
N LYS A 169 26.53 6.00 -8.83
CA LYS A 169 26.17 4.89 -9.72
C LYS A 169 25.50 3.77 -8.92
N ASN A 170 24.18 3.67 -9.03
CA ASN A 170 23.35 2.71 -8.32
C ASN A 170 22.52 1.88 -9.31
N THR A 171 22.31 0.60 -9.00
CA THR A 171 21.57 -0.34 -9.85
C THR A 171 20.36 -0.90 -9.10
N SER A 172 19.21 -0.97 -9.77
CA SER A 172 18.01 -1.65 -9.30
C SER A 172 17.47 -2.47 -10.47
N GLY A 173 17.45 -3.80 -10.31
CA GLY A 173 17.15 -4.73 -11.40
C GLY A 173 18.05 -4.49 -12.62
N SER A 174 17.45 -4.21 -13.77
CA SER A 174 18.16 -3.94 -15.02
C SER A 174 18.56 -2.47 -15.22
N ILE A 175 18.08 -1.57 -14.35
CA ILE A 175 18.26 -0.12 -14.48
C ILE A 175 19.45 0.34 -13.64
N THR A 176 20.35 1.12 -14.22
CA THR A 176 21.42 1.82 -13.49
C THR A 176 21.26 3.33 -13.66
N SER A 177 21.24 4.07 -12.54
CA SER A 177 21.24 5.54 -12.51
C SER A 177 22.52 6.04 -11.83
N SER A 178 23.01 7.20 -12.26
CA SER A 178 24.14 7.91 -11.62
C SER A 178 23.69 8.97 -10.60
N GLY A 179 22.39 9.16 -10.43
CA GLY A 179 21.79 10.23 -9.65
C GLY A 179 20.38 9.88 -9.19
N LYS A 180 19.80 10.76 -8.38
CA LYS A 180 18.38 10.70 -8.05
C LYS A 180 17.53 10.76 -9.30
N ALA A 181 16.62 9.80 -9.46
CA ALA A 181 15.77 9.70 -10.64
C ALA A 181 14.56 8.80 -10.38
N SER A 182 13.50 9.02 -11.15
CA SER A 182 12.42 8.05 -11.34
C SER A 182 12.50 7.53 -12.77
N VAL A 183 12.63 6.22 -12.93
CA VAL A 183 12.82 5.56 -14.23
C VAL A 183 11.77 4.48 -14.41
N MET A 184 11.22 4.37 -15.63
CA MET A 184 10.42 3.23 -16.05
C MET A 184 10.89 2.76 -17.42
N ILE A 185 11.06 1.45 -17.57
CA ILE A 185 11.39 0.81 -18.84
C ILE A 185 10.31 -0.20 -19.23
N LYS A 186 10.17 -0.41 -20.53
CA LYS A 186 9.34 -1.48 -21.09
C LYS A 186 10.05 -2.13 -22.28
N GLU A 187 10.25 -3.44 -22.20
CA GLU A 187 10.69 -4.23 -23.35
C GLU A 187 9.47 -4.57 -24.22
N ASN A 188 9.48 -4.11 -25.46
CA ASN A 188 8.39 -4.35 -26.42
C ASN A 188 8.63 -5.65 -27.19
N ALA A 189 7.56 -6.20 -27.77
CA ALA A 189 7.61 -7.46 -28.52
C ALA A 189 8.46 -7.41 -29.80
N ASP A 190 8.79 -6.22 -30.30
CA ASP A 190 9.62 -5.97 -31.48
C ASP A 190 11.12 -5.81 -31.13
N ASN A 191 11.52 -6.22 -29.92
CA ASN A 191 12.88 -6.07 -29.36
C ASN A 191 13.34 -4.61 -29.19
N THR A 192 12.41 -3.66 -29.13
CA THR A 192 12.72 -2.28 -28.73
C THR A 192 12.54 -2.07 -27.23
N LEU A 193 13.27 -1.09 -26.68
CA LEU A 193 13.14 -0.67 -25.28
C LEU A 193 12.57 0.75 -25.23
N THR A 194 11.42 0.91 -24.57
CA THR A 194 10.89 2.23 -24.22
C THR A 194 11.41 2.62 -22.85
N ILE A 195 11.96 3.84 -22.72
CA ILE A 195 12.51 4.37 -21.47
C ILE A 195 11.84 5.71 -21.16
N SER A 196 11.37 5.87 -19.93
CA SER A 196 10.91 7.14 -19.37
C SER A 196 11.75 7.47 -18.14
N VAL A 197 12.25 8.71 -18.07
CA VAL A 197 13.10 9.21 -16.98
C VAL A 197 12.58 10.57 -16.54
N SER A 198 12.54 10.81 -15.23
CA SER A 198 12.36 12.14 -14.66
C SER A 198 13.36 12.39 -13.53
N ASP A 199 13.64 13.67 -13.28
CA ASP A 199 14.27 14.16 -12.05
C ASP A 199 13.17 14.70 -11.12
N PRO A 200 12.73 13.93 -10.10
CA PRO A 200 11.71 14.39 -9.18
C PRO A 200 12.18 15.47 -8.21
N THR A 201 13.49 15.78 -8.17
CA THR A 201 14.03 16.82 -7.28
C THR A 201 13.74 18.23 -7.78
N PHE A 202 13.52 18.40 -9.10
CA PHE A 202 13.41 19.70 -9.77
C PHE A 202 14.60 20.63 -9.50
N GLN A 203 15.77 20.08 -9.17
CA GLN A 203 16.98 20.84 -8.86
C GLN A 203 18.03 20.78 -9.97
N GLY A 204 17.83 19.92 -10.99
CA GLY A 204 18.68 19.90 -12.18
C GLY A 204 18.79 21.28 -12.84
N LYS A 205 20.02 21.77 -12.99
CA LYS A 205 20.33 22.88 -13.89
C LYS A 205 20.64 22.28 -15.25
N ASN A 206 19.88 22.68 -16.27
CA ASN A 206 20.15 22.32 -17.68
C ASN A 206 21.60 22.63 -18.08
#